data_AF-A0A9X4P0X6-F1
#
_entry.id   AF-A0A9X4P0X6-F1
#
_cell.length_a   1.000
_cell.length_b   1.000
_cell.length_c   1.000
_cell.angle_alpha   90.00
_cell.angle_beta   90.00
_cell.angle_gamma   90.00
#
_symmetry.space_group_name_H-M   'P 1'
#
loop_
_entity.id
_entity.type
_entity.pdbx_description
1 polymer ?
#
loop_
_entity_poly.entity_id
_entity_poly.type
_entity_poly.pdbx_seq_one_letter_code
_entity_poly.pdbx_strand_id
1 'polypeptide(L)' 'DDYYFFAADEGDLNYYFIGGESMADVVRGYTYLTGTAPLPQLWTLGYHQSRWGYCCEENVRGIAENMRKHE' A
#
# COMPACT_ATOMS: atom_id res chain seq x y z
N ASP A 1 13.32 -29.40 12.88
CA ASP A 1 13.15 -28.26 13.78
C ASP A 1 13.66 -27.01 13.09
N ASP A 2 12.74 -26.21 12.58
CA ASP A 2 13.08 -24.93 11.96
C ASP A 2 13.26 -23.89 13.08
N TYR A 3 14.45 -23.30 13.15
CA TYR A 3 14.79 -22.26 14.11
C TYR A 3 14.94 -20.92 13.41
N TYR A 4 14.36 -19.87 14.00
CA TYR A 4 14.48 -18.49 13.53
C TYR A 4 15.21 -17.64 14.57
N PHE A 5 16.10 -16.76 14.13
CA PHE A 5 16.77 -15.77 14.97
C PHE A 5 16.67 -14.38 14.36
N PHE A 6 16.63 -13.36 15.21
CA PHE A 6 16.62 -11.96 14.83
C PHE A 6 17.75 -11.23 15.57
N ALA A 7 18.44 -10.33 14.88
CA ALA A 7 19.51 -9.52 15.44
C ALA A 7 19.46 -8.12 14.80
N ALA A 8 19.96 -7.12 15.53
CA ALA A 8 20.13 -5.76 15.06
C ALA A 8 21.58 -5.34 15.33
N ASP A 9 22.15 -4.54 14.43
CA ASP A 9 23.51 -4.00 14.56
C ASP A 9 23.59 -2.99 15.73
N GLU A 10 22.53 -2.20 15.90
CA GLU A 10 22.36 -1.24 16.99
C GLU A 10 20.89 -1.17 17.44
N GLY A 11 20.65 -0.64 18.65
CA GLY A 11 19.33 -0.49 19.24
C GLY A 11 18.80 -1.74 19.95
N ASP A 12 17.65 -1.58 20.60
CA ASP A 12 17.02 -2.65 21.38
C ASP A 12 16.08 -3.51 20.53
N LEU A 13 16.08 -4.82 20.77
CA LEU A 13 15.10 -5.74 20.20
C LEU A 13 13.77 -5.63 20.96
N ASN A 14 12.85 -4.83 20.41
CA ASN A 14 11.51 -4.64 20.96
C ASN A 14 10.51 -5.61 20.30
N TYR A 15 10.01 -6.58 21.06
CA TYR A 15 9.05 -7.58 20.58
C TYR A 15 7.62 -7.25 21.01
N TYR A 16 6.70 -7.31 20.05
CA TYR A 16 5.26 -7.16 20.28
C TYR A 16 4.56 -8.45 19.83
N PHE A 17 3.91 -9.15 20.76
CA PHE A 17 3.11 -10.34 20.47
C PHE A 17 1.64 -9.95 20.38
N ILE A 18 1.01 -10.25 19.25
CA ILE A 18 -0.37 -9.86 18.96
C ILE A 18 -1.18 -11.13 18.72
N GLY A 19 -2.02 -11.46 19.70
CA GLY A 19 -2.94 -12.60 19.64
C GLY A 19 -4.34 -12.19 19.25
N GLY A 20 -5.07 -13.10 18.64
CA GLY A 20 -6.48 -12.94 18.26
C GLY A 20 -7.11 -14.28 17.93
N GLU A 21 -8.43 -14.40 18.08
CA GLU A 21 -9.16 -15.62 17.74
C GLU A 21 -9.22 -15.84 16.21
N SER A 22 -9.09 -14.76 15.44
CA SER A 22 -9.00 -14.78 13.99
C SER A 22 -7.82 -13.94 13.46
N MET A 23 -7.44 -14.17 12.20
CA MET A 23 -6.42 -13.35 11.52
C MET A 23 -6.83 -11.86 11.46
N ALA A 24 -8.12 -11.56 11.34
CA ALA A 24 -8.62 -10.18 11.33
C ALA A 24 -8.35 -9.46 12.66
N ASP A 25 -8.42 -10.18 13.78
CA ASP A 25 -8.15 -9.63 15.11
C ASP A 25 -6.65 -9.34 15.29
N VAL A 26 -5.79 -10.23 14.78
CA VAL A 26 -4.34 -10.02 14.78
C VAL A 26 -3.97 -8.78 13.97
N VAL A 27 -4.50 -8.62 12.75
CA VAL A 27 -4.24 -7.44 11.92
C VAL A 27 -4.78 -6.16 12.58
N ARG A 28 -5.94 -6.24 13.24
CA ARG A 28 -6.49 -5.11 14.01
C ARG A 28 -5.58 -4.70 15.17
N GLY A 29 -5.04 -5.65 15.93
CA GLY A 29 -4.08 -5.37 17.00
C GLY A 29 -2.77 -4.76 16.46
N TYR A 30 -2.27 -5.27 15.34
CA TYR A 30 -1.08 -4.75 14.68
C TYR A 30 -1.25 -3.31 14.20
N THR A 31 -2.36 -3.02 13.53
CA THR A 31 -2.66 -1.67 13.02
C THR A 31 -3.05 -0.70 14.13
N TYR A 32 -3.53 -1.18 15.28
CA TYR A 32 -3.68 -0.33 16.47
C TYR A 32 -2.33 0.19 16.98
N LEU A 33 -1.29 -0.66 17.00
CA LEU A 33 0.06 -0.27 17.43
C LEU A 33 0.79 0.57 16.37
N THR A 34 0.69 0.20 15.10
CA THR A 34 1.50 0.79 14.01
C THR A 34 0.80 1.89 13.21
N GLY A 35 -0.50 2.07 13.44
CA GLY A 35 -1.35 2.97 12.66
C GLY A 35 -2.22 2.22 11.65
N THR A 36 -3.44 2.72 11.45
CA THR A 36 -4.37 2.22 10.44
C THR A 36 -4.11 2.88 9.09
N ALA A 37 -4.46 2.19 8.00
CA ALA A 37 -4.37 2.77 6.67
C ALA A 37 -5.28 4.02 6.58
N PRO A 38 -4.78 5.15 6.04
CA PRO A 38 -5.59 6.35 5.90
C PRO A 38 -6.74 6.10 4.92
N LEU A 39 -7.87 6.78 5.15
CA LEU A 39 -9.01 6.72 4.24
C LEU A 39 -8.65 7.39 2.91
N PRO A 40 -8.64 6.66 1.77
CA PRO A 40 -8.33 7.27 0.49
C PRO A 40 -9.48 8.13 -0.02
N GLN A 41 -9.18 9.12 -0.87
CA GLN A 41 -10.22 9.90 -1.56
C GLN A 41 -10.91 9.02 -2.61
N LEU A 42 -12.22 9.22 -2.82
CA LEU A 42 -13.01 8.30 -3.66
C LEU A 42 -12.47 8.11 -5.08
N TRP A 43 -11.95 9.17 -5.70
CA TRP A 43 -11.41 9.12 -7.07
C TRP A 43 -10.17 8.23 -7.20
N THR A 44 -9.46 7.92 -6.10
CA THR A 44 -8.29 7.05 -6.15
C THR A 44 -8.65 5.58 -6.33
N LEU A 45 -9.92 5.20 -6.12
CA LEU A 45 -10.41 3.84 -6.37
C LEU A 45 -10.75 3.60 -7.84
N GLY A 46 -10.69 4.64 -8.68
CA GLY A 46 -10.89 4.52 -10.13
C GLY A 46 -9.69 3.93 -10.87
N TYR A 47 -9.81 3.84 -12.19
CA TYR A 47 -8.71 3.42 -13.06
C TYR A 47 -7.63 4.51 -13.14
N HIS A 48 -6.36 4.11 -13.01
CA HIS A 48 -5.21 5.00 -13.14
C HIS A 48 -4.40 4.62 -14.38
N GLN A 49 -4.07 5.61 -15.20
CA GLN A 49 -3.25 5.44 -16.39
C GLN A 49 -1.91 6.15 -16.19
N SER A 50 -0.81 5.43 -16.40
CA SER A 50 0.54 6.00 -16.37
C SER A 50 1.49 5.21 -17.26
N ARG A 51 2.51 5.89 -17.76
CA ARG A 51 3.62 5.29 -18.50
C ARG A 51 4.85 6.17 -18.32
N TRP A 52 6.01 5.54 -18.17
CA TRP A 52 7.27 6.26 -18.25
C TRP A 52 7.55 6.69 -19.70
N GLY A 53 7.97 7.96 -19.88
CA GLY A 53 8.35 8.49 -21.19
C GLY A 53 7.27 9.29 -21.92
N TYR A 54 6.25 9.82 -21.22
CA TYR A 54 5.43 10.88 -21.80
C TYR A 54 6.29 12.11 -22.08
N CYS A 55 6.44 12.46 -23.36
CA CYS A 55 7.39 13.49 -23.77
C CYS A 55 6.79 14.91 -23.78
N CYS A 56 5.47 15.07 -23.88
CA CYS A 56 4.81 16.36 -23.88
C CYS A 56 3.36 16.29 -23.37
N GLU A 57 2.81 17.44 -23.02
CA GLU A 57 1.41 17.60 -22.58
C GLU A 57 0.42 17.12 -23.64
N GLU A 58 0.68 17.39 -24.92
CA GLU A 58 -0.19 16.99 -26.04
C GLU A 58 -0.41 15.47 -26.08
N ASN A 59 0.66 14.69 -25.85
CA ASN A 59 0.55 13.24 -25.79
C ASN A 59 -0.33 12.76 -24.63
N VAL A 60 -0.22 13.40 -23.46
CA VAL A 60 -1.04 13.05 -22.30
C VAL A 60 -2.50 13.42 -22.53
N ARG A 61 -2.77 14.60 -23.11
CA ARG A 61 -4.13 15.03 -23.48
C ARG A 61 -4.75 14.10 -24.53
N GLY A 62 -3.99 13.73 -25.55
CA GLY A 62 -4.42 12.78 -26.58
C GLY A 62 -4.75 11.40 -26.01
N ILE A 63 -3.98 10.90 -25.03
CA ILE A 63 -4.33 9.65 -24.33
C ILE A 63 -5.67 9.81 -23.60
N ALA A 64 -5.85 10.89 -22.84
CA ALA A 64 -7.08 11.14 -22.09
C ALA A 64 -8.31 11.26 -23.02
N GLU A 65 -8.16 11.89 -24.19
CA GLU A 65 -9.20 11.96 -25.22
C GLU A 65 -9.53 10.60 -25.81
N ASN A 66 -8.52 9.81 -26.16
CA ASN A 66 -8.73 8.45 -26.66
C ASN A 66 -9.41 7.56 -25.62
N MET A 67 -9.03 7.67 -24.35
CA MET A 67 -9.69 6.92 -23.27
C MET A 67 -11.18 7.29 -23.19
N ARG A 68 -11.55 8.57 -23.16
CA ARG A 68 -12.96 9.01 -23.15
C ARG A 68 -13.73 8.60 -24.41
N LYS A 69 -13.06 8.52 -25.55
CA LYS A 69 -13.67 8.11 -26.83
C LYS A 69 -13.96 6.60 -26.88
N HIS A 70 -13.18 5.80 -26.16
CA HIS A 70 -13.20 4.34 -26.20
C HIS A 70 -13.58 3.69 -24.86
N GLU A 71 -14.11 4.48 -23.91
CA GLU A 71 -14.95 3.98 -22.82
C GLU A 71 -16.14 3.18 -23.39
#